data_AF-A0A078LS03-F1
#
_entry.id   AF-A0A078LS03-F1
#
_cell.length_a   1.000
_cell.length_b   1.000
_cell.length_c   1.000
_cell.angle_alpha   90.00
_cell.angle_beta   90.00
_cell.angle_gamma   90.00
#
_symmetry.space_group_name_H-M   'P 1'
#
loop_
_entity.id
_entity.type
_entity.pdbx_description
1 polymer ?
#
loop_
_entity_poly.entity_id
_entity_poly.type
_entity_poly.pdbx_seq_one_letter_code
_entity_poly.pdbx_strand_id
1 'polypeptide(L)'
;MNVICDNRYFLIGINKTIEDIILKNTFNGVTNIIIMSSAKISEIFCFLHLNNIYFKCSDTIFYAPPETFDFLRDIIHAPICNIWDLIKINTPNNAHHIYRVKNSHSKLSLSGRQKEVLLMFLYGLSGKDIANHLGVSIKTVSSYKKYLMNRLYVCNDIQLFYKGRLLFR
;
A
#
# COMPACT_ATOMS: atom_id res chain seq x y z
N MET A 1 -9.20 -15.35 -14.64
CA MET A 1 -8.95 -14.47 -13.49
C MET A 1 -7.90 -15.13 -12.62
N ASN A 2 -6.83 -14.44 -12.27
CA ASN A 2 -5.81 -14.92 -11.33
C ASN A 2 -6.08 -14.31 -9.95
N VAL A 3 -6.06 -15.12 -8.89
CA VAL A 3 -6.32 -14.67 -7.52
C VAL A 3 -5.11 -14.95 -6.66
N ILE A 4 -4.52 -13.88 -6.11
CA ILE A 4 -3.35 -13.96 -5.23
C ILE A 4 -3.78 -13.50 -3.85
N CYS A 5 -3.56 -14.32 -2.82
CA CYS A 5 -3.89 -13.98 -1.45
C CYS A 5 -2.69 -14.22 -0.53
N ASP A 6 -2.46 -13.32 0.41
CA ASP A 6 -1.43 -13.48 1.44
C ASP A 6 -1.72 -14.61 2.44
N ASN A 7 -2.98 -15.05 2.52
CA ASN A 7 -3.43 -16.10 3.44
C ASN A 7 -4.33 -17.13 2.75
N ARG A 8 -3.82 -18.36 2.63
CA ARG A 8 -4.53 -19.47 1.97
C ARG A 8 -5.83 -19.86 2.68
N TYR A 9 -5.87 -19.82 4.01
CA TYR A 9 -7.08 -20.19 4.76
C TYR A 9 -8.18 -19.15 4.59
N PHE A 10 -7.81 -17.87 4.56
CA PHE A 10 -8.74 -16.79 4.26
C PHE A 10 -9.36 -16.99 2.87
N LEU A 11 -8.52 -17.24 1.85
CA LEU A 11 -8.98 -17.49 0.48
C LEU A 11 -9.97 -18.65 0.38
N ILE A 12 -9.72 -19.76 1.07
CA ILE A 12 -10.64 -20.91 1.13
C ILE A 12 -12.00 -20.47 1.70
N GLY A 13 -12.00 -19.68 2.77
CA GLY A 13 -13.22 -19.19 3.44
C GLY A 13 -14.09 -18.29 2.56
N ILE A 14 -13.51 -17.59 1.58
CA ILE A 14 -14.23 -16.68 0.68
C ILE A 14 -14.36 -17.20 -0.76
N ASN A 15 -14.02 -18.48 -1.02
CA ASN A 15 -13.92 -18.99 -2.39
C ASN A 15 -15.22 -18.81 -3.19
N LYS A 16 -16.37 -19.10 -2.58
CA LYS A 16 -17.70 -18.91 -3.20
C LYS A 16 -17.98 -17.45 -3.57
N THR A 17 -17.63 -16.51 -2.69
CA THR A 17 -17.76 -15.08 -2.96
C THR A 17 -16.91 -14.66 -4.17
N ILE A 18 -15.68 -15.16 -4.26
CA ILE A 18 -14.79 -14.87 -5.38
C ILE A 18 -15.33 -15.43 -6.68
N GLU A 19 -15.84 -16.66 -6.68
CA GLU A 19 -16.52 -17.27 -7.84
C GLU A 19 -17.71 -16.40 -8.31
N ASP A 20 -18.55 -15.93 -7.39
CA ASP A 20 -19.68 -15.04 -7.72
C ASP A 20 -19.22 -13.72 -8.34
N ILE A 21 -18.14 -13.12 -7.82
CA ILE A 21 -17.55 -11.89 -8.38
C ILE A 21 -17.04 -12.13 -9.81
N ILE A 22 -16.36 -13.25 -10.03
CA ILE A 22 -15.83 -13.63 -11.34
C ILE A 22 -16.98 -13.88 -12.34
N LEU A 23 -17.99 -14.66 -11.95
CA LEU A 23 -19.12 -15.01 -12.82
C LEU A 23 -19.98 -13.81 -13.19
N LYS A 24 -20.16 -12.85 -12.27
CA LYS A 24 -20.96 -11.65 -12.51
C LYS A 24 -20.27 -10.60 -13.39
N ASN A 25 -19.02 -10.82 -13.82
CA ASN A 25 -18.22 -9.87 -14.61
C ASN A 25 -18.29 -8.44 -14.05
N THR A 26 -18.35 -8.28 -12.72
CA THR A 26 -18.48 -6.97 -12.07
C THR A 26 -17.29 -6.06 -12.37
N PHE A 27 -16.19 -6.63 -12.88
CA PHE A 27 -14.95 -5.94 -13.20
C PHE A 27 -14.48 -6.26 -14.62
N ASN A 28 -15.17 -5.72 -15.63
CA ASN A 28 -14.74 -5.80 -17.03
C ASN A 28 -13.27 -5.34 -17.19
N GLY A 29 -12.44 -6.18 -17.82
CA GLY A 29 -11.03 -5.89 -18.09
C GLY A 29 -10.06 -6.16 -16.93
N VAL A 30 -10.55 -6.60 -15.77
CA VAL A 30 -9.72 -7.04 -14.66
C VAL A 30 -9.37 -8.51 -14.84
N THR A 31 -8.07 -8.83 -14.77
CA THR A 31 -7.53 -10.18 -14.92
C THR A 31 -6.97 -10.70 -13.60
N ASN A 32 -6.62 -9.81 -12.67
CA ASN A 32 -5.96 -10.12 -11.40
C ASN A 32 -6.76 -9.58 -10.19
N ILE A 33 -6.93 -10.42 -9.17
CA ILE A 33 -7.45 -10.04 -7.85
C ILE A 33 -6.35 -10.31 -6.83
N ILE A 34 -5.95 -9.28 -6.10
CA ILE A 34 -4.93 -9.38 -5.05
C ILE A 34 -5.59 -9.11 -3.70
N ILE A 35 -5.45 -10.03 -2.76
CA ILE A 35 -6.12 -9.99 -1.46
C ILE A 35 -5.06 -9.97 -0.38
N MET A 36 -4.95 -8.85 0.33
CA MET A 36 -4.14 -8.69 1.52
C MET A 36 -5.08 -8.82 2.72
N SER A 37 -5.05 -9.94 3.43
CA SER A 37 -5.88 -10.20 4.60
C SER A 37 -5.28 -9.67 5.89
N SER A 38 -3.96 -9.47 5.94
CA SER A 38 -3.29 -8.90 7.11
C SER A 38 -3.45 -7.39 7.19
N ALA A 39 -3.66 -6.87 8.42
CA ALA A 39 -3.59 -5.45 8.73
C ALA A 39 -2.17 -5.00 9.15
N LYS A 40 -1.22 -5.93 9.30
CA LYS A 40 0.15 -5.61 9.75
C LYS A 40 0.98 -5.13 8.56
N ILE A 41 1.48 -3.90 8.64
CA ILE A 41 2.28 -3.28 7.57
C ILE A 41 3.52 -4.11 7.19
N SER A 42 4.16 -4.79 8.13
CA SER A 42 5.32 -5.66 7.82
C SER A 42 4.95 -6.85 6.94
N GLU A 43 3.80 -7.47 7.20
CA GLU A 43 3.32 -8.62 6.43
C GLU A 43 2.89 -8.19 5.03
N ILE A 44 2.21 -7.04 4.94
CA ILE A 44 1.85 -6.40 3.66
C ILE A 44 3.09 -6.06 2.85
N PHE A 45 4.09 -5.44 3.47
CA PHE A 45 5.37 -5.13 2.83
C PHE A 45 6.03 -6.39 2.27
N CYS A 46 6.18 -7.44 3.09
CA CYS A 46 6.77 -8.70 2.65
C CYS A 46 5.98 -9.31 1.49
N PHE A 47 4.66 -9.35 1.58
CA PHE A 47 3.79 -9.88 0.53
C PHE A 47 3.96 -9.13 -0.79
N LEU A 48 3.87 -7.79 -0.78
CA LEU A 48 4.04 -6.96 -1.96
C LEU A 48 5.47 -7.05 -2.53
N HIS A 49 6.47 -7.10 -1.65
CA HIS A 49 7.87 -7.16 -2.05
C HIS A 49 8.22 -8.49 -2.73
N LEU A 50 7.89 -9.61 -2.08
CA LEU A 50 8.25 -10.97 -2.54
C LEU A 50 7.48 -11.41 -3.79
N ASN A 51 6.22 -11.01 -3.94
CA ASN A 51 5.41 -11.39 -5.09
C ASN A 51 5.66 -10.52 -6.33
N ASN A 52 6.63 -9.60 -6.30
CA ASN A 52 6.95 -8.67 -7.39
C ASN A 52 5.70 -8.01 -8.00
N ILE A 53 4.72 -7.69 -7.16
CA ILE A 53 3.43 -7.18 -7.62
C ILE A 53 3.67 -5.82 -8.29
N TYR A 54 3.29 -5.71 -9.56
CA TYR A 54 3.34 -4.45 -10.27
C TYR A 54 2.28 -3.51 -9.69
N PHE A 55 2.72 -2.39 -9.14
CA PHE A 55 1.81 -1.46 -8.46
C PHE A 55 1.02 -0.56 -9.42
N LYS A 56 1.33 -0.58 -10.72
CA LYS A 56 0.63 0.21 -11.74
C LYS A 56 0.02 -0.71 -12.80
N CYS A 57 -1.17 -1.21 -12.48
CA CYS A 57 -1.88 -2.19 -13.30
C CYS A 57 -3.36 -1.81 -13.42
N SER A 58 -3.82 -1.56 -14.65
CA SER A 58 -5.23 -1.25 -14.92
C SER A 58 -6.13 -2.48 -14.86
N ASP A 59 -5.55 -3.68 -14.93
CA ASP A 59 -6.23 -4.97 -14.96
C ASP A 59 -6.23 -5.69 -13.58
N THR A 60 -5.88 -4.97 -12.51
CA THR A 60 -5.75 -5.54 -11.16
C THR A 60 -6.63 -4.81 -10.17
N ILE A 61 -7.32 -5.56 -9.29
CA ILE A 61 -8.03 -5.02 -8.13
C ILE A 61 -7.39 -5.56 -6.85
N PHE A 62 -7.21 -4.67 -5.88
CA PHE A 62 -6.73 -5.01 -4.56
C PHE A 62 -7.88 -5.04 -3.56
N TYR A 63 -7.86 -5.98 -2.63
CA TYR A 63 -8.67 -5.99 -1.43
C TYR A 63 -7.75 -5.92 -0.22
N ALA A 64 -8.03 -4.99 0.70
CA ALA A 64 -7.21 -4.81 1.89
C ALA A 64 -8.04 -4.32 3.09
N PRO A 65 -7.57 -4.48 4.34
CA PRO A 65 -8.18 -3.87 5.50
C PRO A 65 -8.08 -2.34 5.40
N PRO A 66 -9.13 -1.59 5.78
CA PRO A 66 -9.14 -0.12 5.71
C PRO A 66 -7.95 0.56 6.39
N GLU A 67 -7.44 -0.05 7.47
CA GLU A 67 -6.30 0.42 8.27
C GLU A 67 -5.01 0.51 7.45
N THR A 68 -4.95 -0.21 6.32
CA THR A 68 -3.78 -0.30 5.45
C THR A 68 -3.81 0.71 4.32
N PHE A 69 -4.96 1.34 4.07
CA PHE A 69 -5.17 2.17 2.87
C PHE A 69 -4.20 3.35 2.80
N ASP A 70 -3.92 4.00 3.92
CA ASP A 70 -2.97 5.11 3.98
C ASP A 70 -1.53 4.67 3.69
N PHE A 71 -1.14 3.47 4.15
CA PHE A 71 0.14 2.89 3.79
C PHE A 71 0.22 2.59 2.29
N LEU A 72 -0.81 1.97 1.72
CA LEU A 72 -0.89 1.58 0.31
C LEU A 72 -1.07 2.76 -0.65
N ARG A 73 -1.58 3.89 -0.15
CA ARG A 73 -1.76 5.13 -0.91
C ARG A 73 -0.45 5.52 -1.58
N ASP A 74 -0.54 5.87 -2.86
CA ASP A 74 0.58 6.26 -3.72
C ASP A 74 1.65 5.17 -3.96
N ILE A 75 1.52 3.99 -3.32
CA ILE A 75 2.25 2.79 -3.71
C ILE A 75 1.47 2.13 -4.84
N ILE A 76 0.19 1.79 -4.58
CA ILE A 76 -0.68 1.09 -5.51
C ILE A 76 -1.47 2.10 -6.35
N HIS A 77 -1.21 2.10 -7.65
CA HIS A 77 -1.93 2.85 -8.68
C HIS A 77 -3.00 1.99 -9.37
N ALA A 78 -3.81 1.30 -8.57
CA ALA A 78 -4.92 0.46 -8.99
C ALA A 78 -6.09 0.62 -8.00
N PRO A 79 -7.32 0.19 -8.34
CA PRO A 79 -8.43 0.19 -7.39
C PRO A 79 -8.11 -0.67 -6.15
N ILE A 80 -8.30 -0.08 -4.97
CA ILE A 80 -8.26 -0.79 -3.68
C ILE A 80 -9.69 -0.81 -3.14
N CYS A 81 -10.18 -1.99 -2.79
CA CYS A 81 -11.48 -2.25 -2.20
C CYS A 81 -11.33 -2.69 -0.75
N ASN A 82 -12.40 -2.53 0.02
CA ASN A 82 -12.41 -2.97 1.40
C ASN A 82 -12.52 -4.51 1.46
N ILE A 83 -11.60 -5.16 2.18
CA ILE A 83 -11.64 -6.62 2.32
C ILE A 83 -12.94 -7.13 2.94
N TRP A 84 -13.62 -6.32 3.77
CA TRP A 84 -14.90 -6.68 4.37
C TRP A 84 -15.99 -6.93 3.33
N ASP A 85 -15.87 -6.37 2.11
CA ASP A 85 -16.79 -6.60 1.01
C ASP A 85 -16.77 -8.06 0.52
N LEU A 86 -15.67 -8.79 0.76
CA LEU A 86 -15.56 -10.22 0.44
C LEU A 86 -16.25 -11.11 1.48
N ILE A 87 -16.50 -10.58 2.68
CA ILE A 87 -17.07 -11.34 3.81
C ILE A 87 -18.57 -11.03 3.99
N LYS A 88 -19.01 -9.78 3.72
CA LYS A 88 -20.34 -9.27 4.11
C LYS A 88 -21.50 -9.56 3.13
N ILE A 89 -21.36 -10.46 2.17
CA ILE A 89 -22.37 -10.72 1.13
C ILE A 89 -23.74 -11.22 1.64
N ASN A 90 -23.86 -11.62 2.92
CA ASN A 90 -25.15 -12.03 3.49
C ASN A 90 -26.13 -10.87 3.84
N THR A 91 -25.87 -9.63 3.41
CA THR A 91 -26.88 -8.54 3.51
C THR A 91 -27.31 -8.09 2.11
N PRO A 92 -28.59 -8.29 1.71
CA PRO A 92 -29.02 -8.11 0.32
C PRO A 92 -29.02 -6.66 -0.21
N ASN A 93 -28.66 -5.65 0.60
CA ASN A 93 -29.09 -4.27 0.33
C ASN A 93 -28.09 -3.14 0.57
N ASN A 94 -26.79 -3.39 0.80
CA ASN A 94 -25.86 -2.29 1.00
C ASN A 94 -24.91 -2.15 -0.19
N ALA A 95 -25.15 -1.09 -0.95
CA ALA A 95 -24.31 -0.55 -2.00
C ALA A 95 -22.83 -0.78 -1.70
N HIS A 96 -22.13 -1.42 -2.64
CA HIS A 96 -20.70 -1.60 -2.65
C HIS A 96 -20.04 -0.24 -2.37
N HIS A 97 -19.59 -0.03 -1.14
CA HIS A 97 -18.76 1.11 -0.81
C HIS A 97 -17.38 0.81 -1.37
N ILE A 98 -17.28 0.89 -2.70
CA ILE A 98 -15.99 0.93 -3.38
C ILE A 98 -15.36 2.23 -2.91
N TYR A 99 -14.61 2.16 -1.80
CA TYR A 99 -13.65 3.17 -1.42
C TYR A 99 -12.57 3.13 -2.48
N ARG A 100 -12.86 3.64 -3.68
CA ARG A 100 -11.83 4.04 -4.63
C ARG A 100 -11.00 5.05 -3.88
N VAL A 101 -9.93 4.58 -3.23
CA VAL A 101 -8.86 5.43 -2.75
C VAL A 101 -8.46 6.20 -4.01
N LYS A 102 -8.97 7.43 -4.14
CA LYS A 102 -8.67 8.30 -5.27
C LYS A 102 -7.18 8.54 -5.14
N ASN A 103 -6.41 7.72 -5.84
CA ASN A 103 -5.01 7.99 -6.09
C ASN A 103 -5.00 9.32 -6.83
N SER A 104 -4.76 10.40 -6.10
CA SER A 104 -4.55 11.71 -6.72
C SER A 104 -3.37 11.51 -7.66
N HIS A 105 -3.61 11.64 -8.96
CA HIS A 105 -2.61 11.46 -10.02
C HIS A 105 -1.37 12.37 -9.86
N SER A 106 -1.32 13.23 -8.85
CA SER A 106 -0.08 13.85 -8.37
C SER A 106 0.84 12.78 -7.80
N LYS A 107 1.65 12.20 -8.68
CA LYS A 107 2.97 11.63 -8.43
C LYS A 107 3.51 12.21 -7.11
N LEU A 108 3.85 11.35 -6.16
CA LEU A 108 4.34 11.73 -4.84
C LEU A 108 5.62 12.57 -5.00
N SER A 109 5.44 13.89 -5.13
CA SER A 109 6.53 14.81 -5.45
C SER A 109 7.18 15.26 -4.16
N LEU A 110 8.02 14.38 -3.61
CA LEU A 110 8.97 14.76 -2.58
C LEU A 110 9.91 15.84 -3.13
N SER A 111 10.22 16.85 -2.33
CA SER A 111 11.26 17.83 -2.68
C SER A 111 12.62 17.13 -2.84
N GLY A 112 13.56 17.77 -3.55
CA GLY A 112 14.92 17.21 -3.71
C GLY A 112 15.56 16.83 -2.36
N ARG A 113 15.45 17.72 -1.37
CA ARG A 113 15.95 17.46 0.00
C ARG A 113 15.22 16.32 0.71
N GLN A 114 13.91 16.23 0.56
CA GLN A 114 13.14 15.12 1.13
C GLN A 114 13.54 13.78 0.52
N LYS A 115 13.81 13.74 -0.79
CA LYS A 115 14.34 12.54 -1.46
C LYS A 115 15.73 12.17 -0.97
N GLU A 116 16.64 13.14 -0.86
CA GLU A 116 17.99 12.90 -0.33
C GLU A 116 17.95 12.30 1.07
N VAL A 117 17.19 12.92 2.00
CA VAL A 117 17.03 12.43 3.37
C VAL A 117 16.43 11.02 3.39
N LEU A 118 15.41 10.77 2.58
CA LEU A 118 14.76 9.46 2.51
C LEU A 118 15.72 8.39 1.96
N LEU A 119 16.47 8.68 0.90
CA LEU A 119 17.45 7.77 0.33
C LEU A 119 18.55 7.43 1.34
N MET A 120 19.15 8.44 1.98
CA MET A 120 20.17 8.20 3.03
C MET A 120 19.63 7.35 4.17
N PHE A 121 18.39 7.61 4.62
CA PHE A 121 17.72 6.80 5.62
C PHE A 121 17.52 5.34 5.16
N LEU A 122 17.10 5.12 3.92
CA LEU A 122 16.94 3.78 3.34
C LEU A 122 18.27 3.02 3.20
N TYR A 123 19.39 3.75 3.05
CA TYR A 123 20.75 3.18 3.09
C TYR A 123 21.27 2.90 4.50
N GLY A 124 20.48 3.19 5.54
CA GLY A 124 20.83 2.88 6.94
C GLY A 124 21.63 3.96 7.65
N LEU A 125 21.75 5.17 7.09
CA LEU A 125 22.44 6.27 7.77
C LEU A 125 21.64 6.73 9.00
N SER A 126 22.35 7.02 10.09
CA SER A 126 21.73 7.58 11.29
C SER A 126 21.35 9.04 11.07
N GLY A 127 20.46 9.58 11.90
CA GLY A 127 20.10 11.01 11.84
C GLY A 127 21.31 11.95 11.99
N LYS A 128 22.36 11.51 12.70
CA LYS A 128 23.63 12.24 12.84
C LYS A 128 24.43 12.20 11.54
N ASP A 129 24.53 11.05 10.89
CA ASP A 129 25.27 10.91 9.63
C ASP A 129 24.59 11.73 8.53
N ILE A 130 23.26 11.66 8.44
CA ILE A 130 22.47 12.48 7.51
C ILE A 130 22.70 13.98 7.78
N ALA A 131 22.71 14.40 9.04
CA ALA A 131 22.95 15.80 9.42
C ALA A 131 24.34 16.28 8.97
N ASN A 132 25.37 15.45 9.20
CA ASN A 132 26.74 15.73 8.77
C ASN A 132 26.85 15.79 7.24
N HIS A 133 26.26 14.84 6.53
CA HIS A 133 26.26 14.80 5.06
C HIS A 133 25.58 16.01 4.43
N LEU A 134 24.53 16.53 5.05
CA LEU A 134 23.75 17.66 4.53
C LEU A 134 24.23 19.02 5.06
N GLY A 135 25.15 19.06 6.03
CA GLY A 135 25.60 20.29 6.69
C GLY A 135 24.50 20.99 7.50
N VAL A 136 23.59 20.22 8.11
CA VAL A 136 22.44 20.74 8.89
C VAL A 136 22.42 20.17 10.30
N SER A 137 21.55 20.70 11.17
CA SER A 137 21.39 20.15 12.52
C SER A 137 20.63 18.81 12.51
N ILE A 138 20.88 17.96 13.50
CA ILE A 138 20.09 16.72 13.72
C ILE A 138 18.60 17.04 13.88
N LYS A 139 18.26 18.17 14.53
CA LYS A 139 16.87 18.63 14.68
C LYS A 139 16.22 18.90 13.32
N THR A 140 16.97 19.48 12.38
CA THR A 140 16.52 19.70 10.99
C THR A 140 16.21 18.38 10.29
N VAL A 141 17.08 17.37 10.45
CA VAL A 141 16.84 16.02 9.91
C VAL A 141 15.58 15.39 10.51
N SER A 142 15.39 15.49 11.82
CA SER A 142 14.17 15.01 12.49
C SER A 142 12.91 15.69 11.95
N SER A 143 12.96 17.01 11.70
CA SER A 143 11.88 17.73 11.05
C SER A 143 11.63 17.19 9.63
N TYR A 144 12.67 16.99 8.81
CA TYR A 144 12.51 16.40 7.47
C TYR A 144 11.88 15.01 7.51
N LYS A 145 12.30 14.13 8.43
CA LYS A 145 11.68 12.80 8.62
C LYS A 145 10.21 12.91 9.03
N LYS A 146 9.87 13.83 9.94
CA LYS A 146 8.46 14.07 10.32
C LYS A 146 7.62 14.56 9.14
N TYR A 147 8.14 15.46 8.32
CA TYR A 147 7.45 15.90 7.11
C TYR A 147 7.30 14.76 6.09
N LEU A 148 8.33 13.91 5.92
CA LEU A 148 8.25 12.72 5.09
C LEU A 148 7.16 11.76 5.58
N MET A 149 7.13 11.47 6.88
CA MET A 149 6.11 10.61 7.50
C MET A 149 4.69 11.12 7.25
N ASN A 150 4.46 12.42 7.51
CA ASN A 150 3.17 13.05 7.24
C ASN A 150 2.79 13.00 5.76
N ARG A 151 3.75 13.22 4.85
CA ARG A 151 3.51 13.21 3.42
C ARG A 151 3.25 11.79 2.88
N LEU A 152 3.89 10.80 3.47
CA LEU A 152 3.80 9.40 3.09
C LEU A 152 2.70 8.65 3.87
N TYR A 153 1.97 9.34 4.75
CA TYR A 153 0.92 8.75 5.58
C TYR A 153 1.42 7.54 6.39
N VAL A 154 2.57 7.69 7.05
CA VAL A 154 3.19 6.66 7.91
C VAL A 154 3.54 7.25 9.26
N CYS A 155 3.51 6.42 10.30
CA CYS A 155 3.57 6.91 11.69
C CYS A 155 4.93 6.71 12.37
N ASN A 156 5.83 5.93 11.78
CA ASN A 156 7.12 5.60 12.39
C ASN A 156 8.19 5.26 11.35
N ASP A 157 9.44 5.15 11.81
CA ASP A 157 10.61 4.88 10.98
C ASP A 157 10.51 3.54 10.23
N ILE A 158 9.92 2.52 10.84
CA ILE A 158 9.78 1.19 10.24
C ILE A 158 8.81 1.27 9.05
N GLN A 159 7.65 1.90 9.23
CA GLN A 159 6.69 2.11 8.15
C GLN A 159 7.25 3.03 7.07
N LEU A 160 8.00 4.08 7.44
CA LEU A 160 8.71 4.94 6.50
C LEU A 160 9.72 4.15 5.67
N PHE A 161 10.44 3.23 6.30
CA PHE A 161 11.39 2.34 5.63
C PHE A 161 10.66 1.43 4.63
N TYR A 162 9.61 0.71 5.07
CA TYR A 162 8.85 -0.17 4.18
C TYR A 162 8.23 0.58 3.01
N LYS A 163 7.58 1.72 3.24
CA LYS A 163 6.98 2.54 2.18
C LYS A 163 8.05 3.08 1.24
N GLY A 164 9.16 3.59 1.77
CA GLY A 164 10.29 4.05 0.96
C GLY A 164 10.87 2.94 0.07
N ARG A 165 11.07 1.74 0.61
CA ARG A 165 11.53 0.57 -0.16
C ARG A 165 10.60 0.18 -1.30
N LEU A 166 9.28 0.35 -1.12
CA LEU A 166 8.30 0.07 -2.18
C LEU A 166 8.24 1.18 -3.25
N LEU A 167 8.49 2.44 -2.87
CA LEU A 167 8.47 3.59 -3.79
C LEU A 167 9.72 3.72 -4.66
N PHE A 168 10.89 3.35 -4.13
CA PHE A 168 12.18 3.39 -4.85
C PHE A 168 12.62 2.02 -5.37
N ARG A 169 11.65 1.15 -5.62
CA ARG A 169 11.87 -0.19 -6.15
C ARG A 169 12.27 -0.17 -7.63
#